data_AF-A0A370AH51-F1
#
_entry.id   AF-A0A370AH51-F1
#
_cell.length_a   1.000
_cell.length_b   1.000
_cell.length_c   1.000
_cell.angle_alpha   90.00
_cell.angle_beta   90.00
_cell.angle_gamma   90.00
#
_symmetry.space_group_name_H-M   'P 1'
#
loop_
_entity.id
_entity.type
_entity.pdbx_description
1 polymer ?
#
loop_
_entity_poly.entity_id
_entity_poly.type
_entity_poly.pdbx_seq_one_letter_code
_entity_poly.pdbx_strand_id
1 'polypeptide(L)'
;MFKFVVYLLQTIFSLLFKKEKDIIFTILLLKKENEILKRHSIVNNQKLNLKMKDRFILSIIGQLSRRALLHLSIVRPETLLKWQRQFIRKRWTFYNRKKGRPYIKKDIKNLILEMKQDNRFWGCRKISDELNKVDIDVHFTTVNKILQTFRKNGQLKPVGCWKKFLKAHWNSLYSMDFFTIDTLFGKRFYILVILELKSRRIVKFDLTEYPTREFVRQRIIDFSYDYPDKKYLIHDNAAQFTTIDFSQYGITGINTSPYAPNMNAHVERVIGTIRREALDHFLLFTEKQVQKIVKEFVHYYNNFRPHQGINRIPNENISERSGSIRKKSILSGTHHHYFRSSA
;
A
#
# COMPACT_ATOMS: atom_id res chain seq x y z
N MET A 1 24.05 41.08 -16.92
CA MET A 1 22.87 41.31 -16.03
C MET A 1 23.24 42.06 -14.75
N PHE A 2 24.30 41.67 -14.01
CA PHE A 2 24.81 42.43 -12.85
C PHE A 2 25.20 43.88 -13.21
N LYS A 3 25.85 44.08 -14.36
CA LYS A 3 26.24 45.42 -14.84
C LYS A 3 25.07 46.41 -14.95
N PHE A 4 23.89 46.00 -15.44
CA PHE A 4 22.75 46.92 -15.60
C PHE A 4 22.14 47.35 -14.26
N VAL A 5 22.02 46.43 -13.30
CA VAL A 5 21.50 46.74 -11.96
C VAL A 5 22.48 47.59 -11.17
N VAL A 6 23.78 47.34 -11.29
CA VAL A 6 24.84 48.15 -10.68
C VAL A 6 24.87 49.55 -11.30
N TYR A 7 24.78 49.67 -12.63
CA TYR A 7 24.65 50.98 -13.30
C TYR A 7 23.37 51.72 -12.89
N LEU A 8 22.25 51.02 -12.75
CA LEU A 8 20.98 51.61 -12.31
C LEU A 8 21.08 52.14 -10.87
N LEU A 9 21.72 51.39 -9.96
CA LEU A 9 21.91 51.82 -8.58
C LEU A 9 22.94 52.96 -8.45
N GLN A 10 24.05 52.90 -9.19
CA GLN A 10 25.04 53.98 -9.24
C GLN A 10 24.46 55.27 -9.84
N THR A 11 23.63 55.17 -10.88
CA THR A 11 22.93 56.33 -11.48
C THR A 11 21.86 56.89 -10.56
N ILE A 12 21.07 56.04 -9.87
CA ILE A 12 20.10 56.50 -8.87
C ILE A 12 20.80 57.23 -7.71
N PHE A 13 21.93 56.73 -7.23
CA PHE A 13 22.66 57.32 -6.10
C PHE A 13 23.37 58.64 -6.47
N SER A 14 23.91 58.75 -7.69
CA SER A 14 24.60 59.96 -8.17
C SER A 14 23.69 61.08 -8.71
N LEU A 15 22.42 60.79 -9.02
CA LEU A 15 21.52 61.70 -9.72
C LEU A 15 20.27 62.11 -8.95
N LEU A 16 20.19 61.81 -7.65
CA LEU A 16 19.10 62.32 -6.82
C LEU A 16 19.10 63.86 -6.70
N PHE A 17 20.18 64.55 -7.12
CA PHE A 17 20.37 66.00 -6.95
C PHE A 17 20.81 66.80 -8.22
N LYS A 18 20.75 66.26 -9.45
CA LYS A 18 21.16 67.00 -10.69
C LYS A 18 19.97 67.36 -11.60
N LYS A 19 20.06 68.54 -12.26
CA LYS A 19 19.05 69.10 -13.20
C LYS A 19 18.74 68.20 -14.42
N GLU A 20 19.65 67.32 -14.82
CA GLU A 20 19.54 66.49 -16.05
C GLU A 20 19.02 65.06 -15.82
N LYS A 21 18.50 64.78 -14.62
CA LYS A 21 18.03 63.46 -14.20
C LYS A 21 17.04 62.81 -15.19
N ASP A 22 16.14 63.59 -15.76
CA ASP A 22 15.10 63.09 -16.68
C ASP A 22 15.67 62.51 -17.98
N ILE A 23 16.70 63.14 -18.55
CA ILE A 23 17.33 62.71 -19.81
C ILE A 23 17.97 61.33 -19.63
N ILE A 24 18.66 61.12 -18.50
CA ILE A 24 19.38 59.88 -18.21
C ILE A 24 18.38 58.73 -17.97
N PHE A 25 17.28 58.97 -17.26
CA PHE A 25 16.23 57.96 -17.09
C PHE A 25 15.53 57.62 -18.41
N THR A 26 15.32 58.60 -19.29
CA THR A 26 14.81 58.35 -20.66
C THR A 26 15.76 57.45 -21.44
N ILE A 27 17.07 57.71 -21.40
CA ILE A 27 18.07 56.86 -22.06
C ILE A 27 18.08 55.44 -21.49
N LEU A 28 18.01 55.29 -20.16
CA LEU A 28 17.97 53.96 -19.52
C LEU A 28 16.70 53.20 -19.85
N LEU A 29 15.57 53.89 -19.90
CA LEU A 29 14.28 53.35 -20.28
C LEU A 29 14.29 52.85 -21.73
N LEU A 30 14.72 53.69 -22.68
CA LEU A 30 14.84 53.34 -24.10
C LEU A 30 15.86 52.23 -24.36
N LYS A 31 16.98 52.20 -23.61
CA LYS A 31 17.94 51.09 -23.68
C LYS A 31 17.30 49.78 -23.22
N LYS A 32 16.50 49.82 -22.15
CA LYS A 32 15.81 48.62 -21.65
C LYS A 32 14.70 48.17 -22.62
N GLU A 33 14.01 49.13 -23.22
CA GLU A 33 13.03 48.91 -24.28
C GLU A 33 13.65 48.18 -25.47
N ASN A 34 14.78 48.69 -25.98
CA ASN A 34 15.55 48.04 -27.05
C ASN A 34 16.05 46.65 -26.67
N GLU A 35 16.48 46.42 -25.44
CA GLU A 35 16.88 45.08 -24.96
C GLU A 35 15.69 44.10 -24.95
N ILE A 36 14.48 44.57 -24.64
CA ILE A 36 13.25 43.76 -24.68
C ILE A 36 12.86 43.46 -26.14
N LEU A 37 12.89 44.46 -27.02
CA LEU A 37 12.57 44.31 -28.45
C LEU A 37 13.56 43.40 -29.16
N LYS A 38 14.87 43.54 -28.92
CA LYS A 38 15.89 42.65 -29.49
C LYS A 38 15.71 41.20 -29.03
N ARG A 39 15.31 40.98 -27.77
CA ARG A 39 14.97 39.63 -27.28
C ARG A 39 13.71 39.07 -27.94
N HIS A 40 12.78 39.94 -28.32
CA HIS A 40 11.52 39.58 -28.94
C HIS A 40 11.67 39.30 -30.44
N SER A 41 12.47 40.09 -31.16
CA SER A 41 12.74 39.89 -32.59
C SER A 41 13.44 38.57 -32.91
N ILE A 42 14.16 38.00 -31.93
CA ILE A 42 14.81 36.69 -32.05
C ILE A 42 13.81 35.53 -31.90
N VAL A 43 12.64 35.78 -31.30
CA VAL A 43 11.64 34.75 -30.97
C VAL A 43 10.33 35.10 -31.69
N ASN A 44 10.22 34.68 -32.95
CA ASN A 44 9.14 35.04 -33.88
C ASN A 44 7.70 35.02 -33.29
N ASN A 45 6.96 36.10 -33.59
CA ASN A 45 5.49 36.23 -33.71
C ASN A 45 4.56 35.68 -32.60
N GLN A 46 4.92 35.88 -31.32
CA GLN A 46 3.95 35.81 -30.21
C GLN A 46 3.95 37.09 -29.37
N LYS A 47 2.86 37.34 -28.62
CA LYS A 47 2.68 38.52 -27.75
C LYS A 47 3.94 38.80 -26.91
N LEU A 48 4.35 40.08 -26.82
CA LEU A 48 5.50 40.56 -26.05
C LEU A 48 5.52 39.96 -24.62
N ASN A 49 6.39 38.98 -24.37
CA ASN A 49 6.47 38.31 -23.07
C ASN A 49 7.42 39.05 -22.12
N LEU A 50 6.88 40.03 -21.40
CA LEU A 50 7.62 40.80 -20.41
C LEU A 50 7.87 40.00 -19.14
N LYS A 51 9.14 39.66 -18.87
CA LYS A 51 9.56 38.94 -17.65
C LYS A 51 9.29 39.81 -16.41
N MET A 52 9.11 39.17 -15.24
CA MET A 52 8.90 39.89 -13.96
C MET A 52 9.99 40.92 -13.65
N LYS A 53 11.24 40.65 -14.06
CA LYS A 53 12.38 41.57 -13.91
C LYS A 53 12.24 42.83 -14.78
N ASP A 54 11.78 42.66 -16.02
CA ASP A 54 11.57 43.77 -16.95
C ASP A 54 10.44 44.68 -16.42
N ARG A 55 9.35 44.10 -15.93
CA ARG A 55 8.25 44.82 -15.29
C ARG A 55 8.70 45.60 -14.06
N PHE A 56 9.57 45.02 -13.24
CA PHE A 56 10.11 45.66 -12.04
C PHE A 56 11.02 46.86 -12.37
N ILE A 57 11.96 46.68 -13.30
CA ILE A 57 12.88 47.74 -13.73
C ILE A 57 12.11 48.91 -14.36
N LEU A 58 11.18 48.63 -15.27
CA LEU A 58 10.34 49.65 -15.89
C LEU A 58 9.48 50.38 -14.85
N SER A 59 8.93 49.67 -13.87
CA SER A 59 8.15 50.28 -12.77
C SER A 59 9.00 51.21 -11.89
N ILE A 60 10.27 50.86 -11.63
CA ILE A 60 11.20 51.70 -10.85
C ILE A 60 11.58 52.95 -11.62
N ILE A 61 11.96 52.81 -12.90
CA ILE A 61 12.36 53.96 -13.74
C ILE A 61 11.17 54.93 -13.89
N GLY A 62 9.97 54.40 -14.12
CA GLY A 62 8.74 55.21 -14.20
C GLY A 62 8.36 55.89 -12.89
N GLN A 63 8.71 55.32 -11.74
CA GLN A 63 8.53 55.97 -10.45
C GLN A 63 9.51 57.14 -10.25
N LEU A 64 10.72 57.05 -10.79
CA LEU A 64 11.79 58.02 -10.61
C LEU A 64 11.73 59.20 -11.59
N SER A 65 11.23 58.99 -12.81
CA SER A 65 10.92 60.04 -13.78
C SER A 65 9.64 59.73 -14.52
N ARG A 66 8.60 60.53 -14.27
CA ARG A 66 7.31 60.44 -15.00
C ARG A 66 7.43 60.96 -16.43
N ARG A 67 8.35 61.88 -16.70
CA ARG A 67 8.56 62.43 -18.06
C ARG A 67 9.16 61.39 -18.99
N ALA A 68 10.07 60.55 -18.49
CA ALA A 68 10.64 59.44 -19.26
C ALA A 68 9.58 58.44 -19.76
N LEU A 69 8.42 58.33 -19.09
CA LEU A 69 7.33 57.44 -19.51
C LEU A 69 6.66 57.85 -20.82
N LEU A 70 6.75 59.13 -21.21
CA LEU A 70 6.16 59.63 -22.46
C LEU A 70 6.84 59.03 -23.69
N HIS A 71 8.08 58.55 -23.55
CA HIS A 71 8.87 57.97 -24.63
C HIS A 71 8.77 56.44 -24.73
N LEU A 72 8.06 55.78 -23.79
CA LEU A 72 7.90 54.33 -23.78
C LEU A 72 6.81 53.90 -24.77
N SER A 73 7.14 53.07 -25.75
CA SER A 73 6.21 52.59 -26.78
C SER A 73 5.73 51.14 -26.55
N ILE A 74 6.56 50.28 -25.94
CA ILE A 74 6.23 48.86 -25.72
C ILE A 74 5.03 48.66 -24.78
N VAL A 75 4.86 49.53 -23.76
CA VAL A 75 3.89 49.34 -22.68
C VAL A 75 3.11 50.62 -22.44
N ARG A 76 1.77 50.54 -22.40
CA ARG A 76 0.92 51.67 -22.02
C ARG A 76 1.26 52.17 -20.60
N PRO A 77 1.34 53.49 -20.35
CA PRO A 77 1.64 54.05 -19.03
C PRO A 77 0.77 53.48 -17.89
N GLU A 78 -0.51 53.23 -18.16
CA GLU A 78 -1.47 52.61 -17.22
C GLU A 78 -1.02 51.22 -16.74
N THR A 79 -0.44 50.41 -17.62
CA THR A 79 0.03 49.06 -17.31
C THR A 79 1.25 49.10 -16.40
N LEU A 80 2.12 50.07 -16.62
CA LEU A 80 3.31 50.29 -15.80
C LEU A 80 2.93 50.78 -14.40
N LEU A 81 1.99 51.72 -14.29
CA LEU A 81 1.41 52.15 -13.01
C LEU A 81 0.70 50.99 -12.29
N LYS A 82 0.02 50.11 -13.01
CA LYS A 82 -0.60 48.90 -12.44
C LYS A 82 0.45 47.97 -11.83
N TRP A 83 1.58 47.74 -12.50
CA TRP A 83 2.68 46.95 -11.94
C TRP A 83 3.30 47.63 -10.73
N GLN A 84 3.52 48.94 -10.77
CA GLN A 84 4.02 49.70 -9.62
C GLN A 84 3.12 49.53 -8.40
N ARG A 85 1.80 49.74 -8.57
CA ARG A 85 0.81 49.52 -7.49
C ARG A 85 0.83 48.06 -7.01
N GLN A 86 1.00 47.08 -7.90
CA GLN A 86 1.09 45.67 -7.53
C GLN A 86 2.35 45.36 -6.71
N PHE A 87 3.50 45.92 -7.07
CA PHE A 87 4.75 45.75 -6.31
C PHE A 87 4.69 46.44 -4.94
N ILE A 88 4.10 47.62 -4.87
CA ILE A 88 3.84 48.33 -3.60
C ILE A 88 2.90 47.48 -2.73
N ARG A 89 1.76 47.02 -3.28
CA ARG A 89 0.83 46.14 -2.55
C ARG A 89 1.53 44.89 -2.02
N LYS A 90 2.35 44.22 -2.83
CA LYS A 90 3.12 43.04 -2.38
C LYS A 90 4.14 43.34 -1.27
N ARG A 91 4.73 44.54 -1.26
CA ARG A 91 5.66 44.97 -0.21
C ARG A 91 4.97 45.27 1.11
N TRP A 92 3.74 45.78 1.05
CA TRP A 92 2.93 46.11 2.23
C TRP A 92 1.94 45.02 2.65
N THR A 93 1.74 43.98 1.84
CA THR A 93 1.08 42.75 2.31
C THR A 93 2.04 42.02 3.24
N PHE A 94 1.95 42.31 4.53
CA PHE A 94 2.45 41.41 5.56
C PHE A 94 1.89 40.01 5.28
N TYR A 95 2.74 39.00 5.38
CA TYR A 95 2.39 37.59 5.19
C TYR A 95 1.51 37.13 6.37
N ASN A 96 0.32 37.70 6.51
CA ASN A 96 -0.68 37.28 7.47
C ASN A 96 -1.26 35.96 6.99
N ARG A 97 -0.54 34.86 7.28
CA ARG A 97 -1.14 33.53 7.35
C ARG A 97 -2.27 33.65 8.37
N LYS A 98 -3.51 33.80 7.89
CA LYS A 98 -4.69 33.66 8.75
C LYS A 98 -4.51 32.34 9.51
N LYS A 99 -4.33 32.42 10.84
CA LYS A 99 -4.43 31.25 11.73
C LYS A 99 -5.88 30.80 11.65
N GLY A 100 -6.17 29.93 10.69
CA GLY A 100 -7.48 29.29 10.58
C GLY A 100 -7.74 28.42 11.81
N ARG A 101 -8.94 27.81 11.85
CA ARG A 101 -9.31 26.81 12.88
C ARG A 101 -8.14 25.84 13.11
N PRO A 102 -7.72 25.59 14.36
CA PRO A 102 -6.62 24.69 14.65
C PRO A 102 -6.84 23.35 13.94
N TYR A 103 -5.77 22.85 13.35
CA TYR A 103 -5.82 21.59 12.62
C TYR A 103 -6.16 20.46 13.58
N ILE A 104 -7.09 19.59 13.20
CA ILE A 104 -7.35 18.36 13.98
C ILE A 104 -6.04 17.59 14.12
N LYS A 105 -5.75 17.15 15.35
CA LYS A 105 -4.54 16.37 15.67
C LYS A 105 -4.38 15.20 14.71
N LYS A 106 -3.13 14.89 14.35
CA LYS A 106 -2.80 13.82 13.41
C LYS A 106 -3.35 12.46 13.88
N ASP A 107 -3.35 12.24 15.18
CA ASP A 107 -3.82 10.99 15.81
C ASP A 107 -5.32 10.76 15.55
N ILE A 108 -6.15 11.79 15.69
CA ILE A 108 -7.59 11.72 15.39
C ILE A 108 -7.82 11.44 13.89
N LYS A 109 -6.98 12.01 13.02
CA LYS A 109 -7.07 11.74 11.58
C LYS A 109 -6.69 10.29 11.25
N ASN A 110 -5.66 9.76 11.90
CA ASN A 110 -5.26 8.36 11.75
C ASN A 110 -6.34 7.42 12.29
N LEU A 111 -6.95 7.76 13.44
CA LEU A 111 -8.08 7.01 13.99
C LEU A 111 -9.28 6.99 13.01
N ILE A 112 -9.64 8.14 12.42
CA ILE A 112 -10.69 8.21 11.39
C ILE A 112 -10.35 7.32 10.18
N LEU A 113 -9.07 7.27 9.78
CA LEU A 113 -8.60 6.43 8.70
C LEU A 113 -8.76 4.94 9.05
N GLU A 114 -8.29 4.53 10.23
CA GLU A 114 -8.42 3.16 10.76
C GLU A 114 -9.88 2.74 10.87
N MET A 115 -10.73 3.54 11.53
CA MET A 115 -12.17 3.28 11.66
C MET A 115 -12.83 3.07 10.29
N LYS A 116 -12.45 3.85 9.27
CA LYS A 116 -13.01 3.70 7.92
C LYS A 116 -12.46 2.47 7.19
N GLN A 117 -11.19 2.12 7.39
CA GLN A 117 -10.57 0.93 6.80
C GLN A 117 -11.14 -0.35 7.44
N ASP A 118 -11.37 -0.33 8.75
CA ASP A 118 -11.94 -1.42 9.54
C ASP A 118 -13.43 -1.60 9.29
N ASN A 119 -14.17 -0.51 9.07
CA ASN A 119 -15.61 -0.57 8.91
C ASN A 119 -16.07 -0.04 7.54
N ARG A 120 -16.16 -0.96 6.57
CA ARG A 120 -16.50 -0.66 5.16
C ARG A 120 -17.77 0.19 5.03
N PHE A 121 -18.83 -0.21 5.72
CA PHE A 121 -20.17 0.37 5.60
C PHE A 121 -20.35 1.67 6.39
N TRP A 122 -19.38 2.08 7.22
CA TRP A 122 -19.55 3.28 8.04
C TRP A 122 -19.42 4.54 7.17
N GLY A 123 -20.49 5.34 7.15
CA GLY A 123 -20.49 6.68 6.57
C GLY A 123 -19.80 7.70 7.47
N CYS A 124 -19.64 8.93 6.99
CA CYS A 124 -19.04 10.01 7.78
C CYS A 124 -19.85 10.38 9.03
N ARG A 125 -21.18 10.24 9.00
CA ARG A 125 -22.06 10.43 10.17
C ARG A 125 -21.80 9.36 11.21
N LYS A 126 -21.88 8.08 10.84
CA LYS A 126 -21.59 6.98 11.77
C LYS A 126 -20.19 7.06 12.40
N ILE A 127 -19.17 7.44 11.63
CA ILE A 127 -17.82 7.66 12.19
C ILE A 127 -17.80 8.83 13.18
N SER A 128 -18.50 9.93 12.87
CA SER A 128 -18.66 11.07 13.80
C SER A 128 -19.35 10.62 15.09
N ASP A 129 -20.42 9.83 14.99
CA ASP A 129 -21.19 9.36 16.15
C ASP A 129 -20.37 8.40 17.01
N GLU A 130 -19.57 7.51 16.39
CA GLU A 130 -18.66 6.60 17.12
C GLU A 130 -17.50 7.36 17.79
N LEU A 131 -17.00 8.44 17.19
CA LEU A 131 -15.99 9.30 17.84
C LEU A 131 -16.59 10.06 19.04
N ASN A 132 -17.84 10.50 18.92
CA ASN A 132 -18.55 11.16 20.02
C ASN A 132 -18.71 10.24 21.24
N LYS A 133 -18.81 8.91 21.06
CA LYS A 133 -18.85 7.95 22.19
C LYS A 133 -17.55 7.89 23.00
N VAL A 134 -16.43 8.32 22.41
CA VAL A 134 -15.09 8.31 23.04
C VAL A 134 -14.68 9.75 23.42
N ASP A 135 -15.65 10.64 23.60
CA ASP A 135 -15.47 12.07 23.93
C ASP A 135 -14.63 12.86 22.90
N ILE A 136 -14.63 12.43 21.63
CA ILE A 136 -13.98 13.13 20.52
C ILE A 136 -15.05 13.81 19.66
N ASP A 137 -15.35 15.07 19.94
CA ASP A 137 -16.31 15.86 19.16
C ASP A 137 -15.72 16.29 17.80
N VAL A 138 -16.11 15.57 16.76
CA VAL A 138 -15.74 15.89 15.37
C VAL A 138 -16.95 15.77 14.46
N HIS A 139 -17.53 16.91 14.11
CA HIS A 139 -18.65 16.98 13.17
C HIS A 139 -18.42 16.21 11.86
N PHE A 140 -19.44 15.49 11.38
CA PHE A 140 -19.39 14.61 10.19
C PHE A 140 -18.86 15.27 8.91
N THR A 141 -19.06 16.58 8.72
CA THR A 141 -18.52 17.31 7.56
C THR A 141 -17.00 17.38 7.60
N THR A 142 -16.42 17.46 8.80
CA THR A 142 -14.98 17.44 9.00
C THR A 142 -14.40 16.06 8.75
N VAL A 143 -15.09 15.02 9.22
CA VAL A 143 -14.78 13.62 8.89
C VAL A 143 -14.80 13.42 7.37
N ASN A 144 -15.82 13.92 6.67
CA ASN A 144 -15.90 13.83 5.21
C ASN A 144 -14.72 14.51 4.51
N LYS A 145 -14.32 15.72 4.94
CA LYS A 145 -13.14 16.42 4.39
C LYS A 145 -11.85 15.63 4.64
N ILE A 146 -11.70 15.03 5.81
CA ILE A 146 -10.53 14.19 6.15
C ILE A 146 -10.49 12.94 5.24
N LEU A 147 -11.60 12.22 5.12
CA LEU A 147 -11.71 11.04 4.25
C LEU A 147 -11.46 11.40 2.76
N GLN A 148 -11.97 12.53 2.27
CA GLN A 148 -11.66 13.00 0.92
C GLN A 148 -10.17 13.28 0.72
N THR A 149 -9.51 13.87 1.72
CA THR A 149 -8.06 14.11 1.69
C THR A 149 -7.30 12.79 1.58
N PHE A 150 -7.68 11.80 2.37
CA PHE A 150 -7.06 10.48 2.33
C PHE A 150 -7.33 9.71 1.02
N ARG A 151 -8.51 9.87 0.41
CA ARG A 151 -8.78 9.33 -0.93
C ARG A 151 -7.88 9.96 -1.98
N LYS A 152 -7.74 11.30 -1.97
CA LYS A 152 -6.85 12.01 -2.90
C LYS A 152 -5.38 11.61 -2.76
N ASN A 153 -4.95 11.37 -1.53
CA ASN A 153 -3.59 10.92 -1.23
C ASN A 153 -3.37 9.40 -1.46
N GLY A 154 -4.39 8.66 -1.92
CA GLY A 154 -4.31 7.21 -2.15
C GLY A 154 -4.26 6.35 -0.88
N GLN A 155 -4.46 6.94 0.30
CA GLN A 155 -4.41 6.24 1.60
C GLN A 155 -5.70 5.46 1.90
N LEU A 156 -6.82 5.88 1.31
CA LEU A 156 -8.08 5.12 1.32
C LEU A 156 -8.26 4.39 -0.01
N LYS A 157 -8.15 3.06 0.02
CA LYS A 157 -8.42 2.21 -1.15
C LYS A 157 -9.93 2.16 -1.44
N PRO A 158 -10.33 1.99 -2.72
CA PRO A 158 -11.73 1.85 -3.10
C PRO A 158 -12.40 0.67 -2.39
N VAL A 159 -13.72 0.80 -2.24
CA VAL A 159 -14.57 -0.02 -1.40
C VAL A 159 -14.74 -1.42 -1.99
N GLY A 160 -13.87 -2.36 -1.62
CA GLY A 160 -14.00 -3.77 -2.02
C GLY A 160 -12.66 -4.48 -2.23
N CYS A 161 -11.82 -4.59 -1.20
CA CYS A 161 -10.65 -5.45 -1.32
C CYS A 161 -11.09 -6.91 -1.13
N TRP A 162 -10.94 -7.71 -2.19
CA TRP A 162 -11.16 -9.17 -2.17
C TRP A 162 -10.50 -9.84 -0.96
N LYS A 163 -9.34 -9.34 -0.53
CA LYS A 163 -8.63 -9.79 0.67
C LYS A 163 -9.49 -9.74 1.94
N LYS A 164 -10.26 -8.67 2.17
CA LYS A 164 -11.09 -8.50 3.38
C LYS A 164 -12.37 -9.32 3.31
N PHE A 165 -12.95 -9.45 2.10
CA PHE A 165 -14.06 -10.36 1.85
C PHE A 165 -13.66 -11.81 2.12
N LEU A 166 -12.56 -12.29 1.53
CA LEU A 166 -12.04 -13.63 1.77
C LEU A 166 -11.69 -13.86 3.25
N LYS A 167 -11.14 -12.87 3.93
CA LYS A 167 -10.84 -12.97 5.37
C LYS A 167 -12.11 -13.15 6.23
N ALA A 168 -13.25 -12.61 5.82
CA ALA A 168 -14.53 -12.82 6.52
C ALA A 168 -15.05 -14.26 6.33
N HIS A 169 -14.77 -14.89 5.19
CA HIS A 169 -15.19 -16.25 4.85
C HIS A 169 -14.13 -17.32 5.14
N TRP A 170 -12.97 -16.94 5.67
CA TRP A 170 -11.82 -17.85 5.80
C TRP A 170 -12.05 -19.04 6.74
N ASN A 171 -12.95 -18.92 7.72
CA ASN A 171 -13.29 -20.02 8.64
C ASN A 171 -13.87 -21.24 7.92
N SER A 172 -14.59 -21.04 6.81
CA SER A 172 -15.26 -22.09 6.07
C SER A 172 -14.47 -22.55 4.83
N LEU A 173 -13.28 -22.02 4.60
CA LEU A 173 -12.47 -22.27 3.40
C LEU A 173 -11.36 -23.28 3.68
N TYR A 174 -11.41 -24.37 2.93
CA TYR A 174 -10.43 -25.44 2.93
C TYR A 174 -9.85 -25.61 1.53
N SER A 175 -8.63 -26.13 1.46
CA SER A 175 -7.94 -26.47 0.21
C SER A 175 -7.49 -27.91 0.29
N MET A 176 -7.60 -28.66 -0.81
CA MET A 176 -7.00 -29.96 -0.94
C MET A 176 -6.16 -30.09 -2.20
N ASP A 177 -5.15 -30.94 -2.13
CA ASP A 177 -4.29 -31.29 -3.25
C ASP A 177 -3.54 -32.59 -2.98
N PHE A 178 -3.09 -33.22 -4.06
CA PHE A 178 -2.21 -34.38 -4.04
C PHE A 178 -0.77 -33.97 -4.33
N PHE A 179 0.18 -34.67 -3.71
CA PHE A 179 1.55 -34.63 -4.18
C PHE A 179 2.19 -36.00 -4.15
N THR A 180 3.16 -36.20 -5.03
CA THR A 180 3.85 -37.47 -5.21
C THR A 180 5.13 -37.55 -4.39
N ILE A 181 5.51 -38.76 -4.03
CA ILE A 181 6.81 -39.11 -3.47
C ILE A 181 7.27 -40.40 -4.12
N ASP A 182 8.52 -40.43 -4.53
CA ASP A 182 9.16 -41.62 -5.06
C ASP A 182 10.08 -42.24 -3.99
N THR A 183 10.01 -43.56 -3.86
CA THR A 183 10.91 -44.34 -3.01
C THR A 183 12.12 -44.83 -3.78
N LEU A 184 13.16 -45.25 -3.06
CA LEU A 184 14.37 -45.82 -3.66
C LEU A 184 14.11 -47.05 -4.52
N PHE A 185 13.09 -47.84 -4.22
CA PHE A 185 12.71 -49.03 -4.99
C PHE A 185 11.76 -48.72 -6.16
N GLY A 186 11.64 -47.44 -6.56
CA GLY A 186 10.81 -47.04 -7.71
C GLY A 186 9.30 -47.06 -7.47
N LYS A 187 8.84 -47.28 -6.23
CA LYS A 187 7.42 -47.12 -5.89
C LYS A 187 7.08 -45.65 -5.70
N ARG A 188 5.95 -45.23 -6.27
CA ARG A 188 5.37 -43.90 -6.13
C ARG A 188 4.19 -43.92 -5.17
N PHE A 189 4.22 -43.03 -4.19
CA PHE A 189 3.10 -42.77 -3.30
C PHE A 189 2.49 -41.40 -3.58
N TYR A 190 1.20 -41.27 -3.31
CA TYR A 190 0.42 -40.05 -3.37
C TYR A 190 -0.03 -39.69 -1.98
N ILE A 191 0.20 -38.45 -1.57
CA ILE A 191 -0.28 -37.92 -0.30
C ILE A 191 -1.36 -36.89 -0.58
N LEU A 192 -2.56 -37.14 -0.08
CA LEU A 192 -3.62 -36.15 -0.02
C LEU A 192 -3.40 -35.25 1.19
N VAL A 193 -3.51 -33.94 1.03
CA VAL A 193 -3.49 -32.98 2.15
C VAL A 193 -4.73 -32.11 2.08
N ILE A 194 -5.43 -31.97 3.21
CA ILE A 194 -6.52 -30.99 3.39
C ILE A 194 -6.05 -29.93 4.38
N LEU A 195 -6.07 -28.67 3.95
CA LEU A 195 -5.58 -27.51 4.67
C LEU A 195 -6.73 -26.54 4.99
N GLU A 196 -6.79 -26.08 6.25
CA GLU A 196 -7.65 -24.96 6.64
C GLU A 196 -6.98 -23.63 6.26
N LEU A 197 -7.62 -22.82 5.42
CA LEU A 197 -6.98 -21.63 4.85
C LEU A 197 -6.80 -20.48 5.84
N LYS A 198 -7.56 -20.43 6.93
CA LYS A 198 -7.40 -19.40 7.96
C LYS A 198 -6.16 -19.62 8.82
N SER A 199 -6.13 -20.75 9.53
CA SER A 199 -5.12 -21.12 10.52
C SER A 199 -3.86 -21.69 9.88
N ARG A 200 -3.94 -22.10 8.60
CA ARG A 200 -2.90 -22.86 7.88
C ARG A 200 -2.62 -24.20 8.52
N ARG A 201 -3.59 -24.73 9.24
CA ARG A 201 -3.53 -26.03 9.89
C ARG A 201 -3.81 -27.12 8.87
N ILE A 202 -2.94 -28.12 8.84
CA ILE A 202 -3.19 -29.35 8.10
C ILE A 202 -4.21 -30.15 8.89
N VAL A 203 -5.38 -30.35 8.30
CA VAL A 203 -6.56 -30.91 8.95
C VAL A 203 -6.61 -32.42 8.81
N LYS A 204 -6.38 -32.89 7.59
CA LYS A 204 -6.31 -34.29 7.24
C LYS A 204 -5.14 -34.48 6.29
N PHE A 205 -4.50 -35.62 6.39
CA PHE A 205 -3.59 -36.12 5.37
C PHE A 205 -3.77 -37.62 5.27
N ASP A 206 -3.51 -38.17 4.09
CA ASP A 206 -3.51 -39.62 3.91
C ASP A 206 -2.60 -40.04 2.76
N LEU A 207 -2.15 -41.29 2.79
CA LEU A 207 -1.18 -41.87 1.87
C LEU A 207 -1.85 -42.99 1.06
N THR A 208 -1.56 -43.05 -0.24
CA THR A 208 -2.03 -44.12 -1.12
C THR A 208 -1.05 -44.39 -2.25
N GLU A 209 -0.94 -45.63 -2.71
CA GLU A 209 -0.27 -45.97 -3.98
C GLU A 209 -1.18 -45.67 -5.18
N TYR A 210 -2.51 -45.71 -4.97
CA TYR A 210 -3.52 -45.59 -6.01
C TYR A 210 -4.50 -44.46 -5.65
N PRO A 211 -4.31 -43.25 -6.20
CA PRO A 211 -5.18 -42.13 -5.93
C PRO A 211 -6.46 -42.30 -6.76
N THR A 212 -7.35 -43.17 -6.31
CA THR A 212 -8.62 -43.45 -6.98
C THR A 212 -9.71 -42.49 -6.50
N ARG A 213 -10.78 -42.38 -7.30
CA ARG A 213 -11.98 -41.63 -6.90
C ARG A 213 -12.55 -42.16 -5.58
N GLU A 214 -12.59 -43.49 -5.42
CA GLU A 214 -13.14 -44.16 -4.24
C GLU A 214 -12.32 -43.83 -3.00
N PHE A 215 -10.99 -43.80 -3.12
CA PHE A 215 -10.11 -43.36 -2.05
C PHE A 215 -10.43 -41.93 -1.62
N VAL A 216 -10.46 -40.99 -2.57
CA VAL A 216 -10.78 -39.58 -2.28
C VAL A 216 -12.16 -39.48 -1.62
N ARG A 217 -13.17 -40.16 -2.16
CA ARG A 217 -14.54 -40.17 -1.63
C ARG A 217 -14.58 -40.56 -0.15
N GLN A 218 -13.87 -41.62 0.23
CA GLN A 218 -13.80 -42.05 1.63
C GLN A 218 -13.15 -40.97 2.52
N ARG A 219 -12.07 -40.34 2.06
CA ARG A 219 -11.41 -39.26 2.84
C ARG A 219 -12.29 -38.02 2.98
N ILE A 220 -13.13 -37.73 1.97
CA ILE A 220 -14.11 -36.63 2.02
C ILE A 220 -15.23 -36.93 3.02
N ILE A 221 -15.69 -38.18 3.08
CA ILE A 221 -16.67 -38.62 4.09
C ILE A 221 -16.10 -38.44 5.50
N ASP A 222 -14.89 -38.95 5.75
CA ASP A 222 -14.22 -38.80 7.05
C ASP A 222 -14.00 -37.33 7.41
N PHE A 223 -13.64 -36.50 6.42
CA PHE A 223 -13.50 -35.07 6.60
C PHE A 223 -14.84 -34.38 6.89
N SER A 224 -15.93 -34.85 6.28
CA SER A 224 -17.28 -34.33 6.55
C SER A 224 -17.69 -34.59 7.99
N TYR A 225 -17.50 -35.83 8.48
CA TYR A 225 -17.81 -36.21 9.86
C TYR A 225 -17.04 -35.41 10.92
N ASP A 226 -15.72 -35.24 10.74
CA ASP A 226 -14.89 -34.54 11.73
C ASP A 226 -15.18 -33.03 11.84
N TYR A 227 -15.82 -32.44 10.83
CA TYR A 227 -16.07 -31.01 10.74
C TYR A 227 -17.50 -30.77 10.20
N PRO A 228 -18.56 -30.71 11.00
CA PRO A 228 -19.93 -30.69 10.48
C PRO A 228 -20.38 -29.36 9.85
N ASP A 229 -19.65 -28.25 10.07
CA ASP A 229 -20.04 -26.92 9.56
C ASP A 229 -19.95 -26.80 8.03
N LYS A 230 -20.69 -25.84 7.43
CA LYS A 230 -20.64 -25.56 6.00
C LYS A 230 -19.21 -25.28 5.52
N LYS A 231 -18.75 -26.05 4.52
CA LYS A 231 -17.39 -25.96 3.97
C LYS A 231 -17.38 -25.66 2.50
N TYR A 232 -16.35 -24.89 2.12
CA TYR A 232 -15.92 -24.70 0.76
C TYR A 232 -14.57 -25.37 0.60
N LEU A 233 -14.50 -26.40 -0.25
CA LEU A 233 -13.28 -27.17 -0.47
C LEU A 233 -12.73 -26.85 -1.85
N ILE A 234 -11.61 -26.12 -1.88
CA ILE A 234 -10.90 -25.76 -3.11
C ILE A 234 -10.02 -26.94 -3.52
N HIS A 235 -10.09 -27.33 -4.78
CA HIS A 235 -9.26 -28.40 -5.34
C HIS A 235 -8.91 -28.14 -6.80
N ASP A 236 -7.87 -28.81 -7.29
CA ASP A 236 -7.48 -28.71 -8.69
C ASP A 236 -8.48 -29.42 -9.64
N ASN A 237 -8.22 -29.38 -10.94
CA ASN A 237 -9.09 -29.99 -11.94
C ASN A 237 -8.77 -31.46 -12.23
N ALA A 238 -8.09 -32.18 -11.32
CA ALA A 238 -7.84 -33.61 -11.50
C ALA A 238 -9.16 -34.40 -11.52
N ALA A 239 -9.24 -35.38 -12.44
CA ALA A 239 -10.45 -36.19 -12.64
C ALA A 239 -10.94 -36.90 -11.36
N GLN A 240 -10.02 -37.23 -10.46
CA GLN A 240 -10.32 -37.88 -9.19
C GLN A 240 -11.11 -36.98 -8.24
N PHE A 241 -10.99 -35.66 -8.36
CA PHE A 241 -11.75 -34.69 -7.59
C PHE A 241 -13.02 -34.25 -8.31
N THR A 242 -12.93 -33.93 -9.60
CA THR A 242 -14.04 -33.34 -10.38
C THR A 242 -15.21 -34.30 -10.60
N THR A 243 -14.96 -35.61 -10.53
CA THR A 243 -16.01 -36.62 -10.70
C THR A 243 -16.84 -36.85 -9.43
N ILE A 244 -16.42 -36.31 -8.28
CA ILE A 244 -17.12 -36.46 -7.00
C ILE A 244 -18.15 -35.34 -6.83
N ASP A 245 -19.37 -35.72 -6.50
CA ASP A 245 -20.40 -34.78 -6.08
C ASP A 245 -20.27 -34.49 -4.58
N PHE A 246 -19.51 -33.43 -4.24
CA PHE A 246 -19.27 -33.02 -2.85
C PHE A 246 -20.54 -32.61 -2.10
N SER A 247 -21.60 -32.21 -2.82
CA SER A 247 -22.83 -31.69 -2.22
C SER A 247 -23.53 -32.76 -1.37
N GLN A 248 -23.39 -34.04 -1.74
CA GLN A 248 -23.90 -35.20 -1.00
C GLN A 248 -23.29 -35.32 0.40
N TYR A 249 -22.15 -34.69 0.64
CA TYR A 249 -21.42 -34.72 1.91
C TYR A 249 -21.48 -33.38 2.65
N GLY A 250 -22.39 -32.48 2.27
CA GLY A 250 -22.52 -31.16 2.89
C GLY A 250 -21.36 -30.20 2.57
N ILE A 251 -20.57 -30.51 1.53
CA ILE A 251 -19.40 -29.75 1.12
C ILE A 251 -19.66 -29.07 -0.22
N THR A 252 -19.30 -27.79 -0.34
CA THR A 252 -19.28 -27.10 -1.63
C THR A 252 -17.89 -27.25 -2.25
N GLY A 253 -17.75 -28.11 -3.27
CA GLY A 253 -16.52 -28.22 -4.05
C GLY A 253 -16.30 -26.97 -4.91
N ILE A 254 -15.08 -26.44 -4.91
CA ILE A 254 -14.68 -25.29 -5.74
C ILE A 254 -13.47 -25.69 -6.55
N ASN A 255 -13.67 -25.85 -7.85
CA ASN A 255 -12.59 -26.06 -8.79
C ASN A 255 -11.72 -24.81 -8.93
N THR A 256 -10.41 -25.00 -8.96
CA THR A 256 -9.50 -23.94 -9.39
C THR A 256 -9.81 -23.53 -10.82
N SER A 257 -9.97 -22.22 -11.05
CA SER A 257 -10.15 -21.69 -12.40
C SER A 257 -8.89 -21.94 -13.24
N PRO A 258 -9.04 -22.21 -14.55
CA PRO A 258 -7.91 -22.25 -15.47
C PRO A 258 -7.08 -20.95 -15.35
N TYR A 259 -5.76 -21.08 -15.36
CA TYR A 259 -4.81 -19.95 -15.27
C TYR A 259 -4.86 -19.15 -13.96
N ALA A 260 -5.43 -19.71 -12.88
CA ALA A 260 -5.46 -19.08 -11.56
C ALA A 260 -4.58 -19.84 -10.53
N PRO A 261 -3.24 -19.85 -10.70
CA PRO A 261 -2.33 -20.61 -9.83
C PRO A 261 -2.43 -20.19 -8.35
N ASN A 262 -2.85 -18.95 -8.10
CA ASN A 262 -2.98 -18.43 -6.75
C ASN A 262 -4.17 -19.00 -5.96
N MET A 263 -5.12 -19.70 -6.61
CA MET A 263 -6.30 -20.23 -5.92
C MET A 263 -5.95 -21.36 -4.93
N ASN A 264 -4.97 -22.20 -5.27
CA ASN A 264 -4.51 -23.30 -4.42
C ASN A 264 -3.11 -23.06 -3.81
N ALA A 265 -2.50 -21.90 -4.05
CA ALA A 265 -1.13 -21.58 -3.65
C ALA A 265 -0.81 -21.79 -2.16
N HIS A 266 -1.83 -21.75 -1.30
CA HIS A 266 -1.66 -22.01 0.13
C HIS A 266 -1.36 -23.48 0.42
N VAL A 267 -2.06 -24.40 -0.23
CA VAL A 267 -1.81 -25.84 -0.08
C VAL A 267 -0.51 -26.23 -0.79
N GLU A 268 -0.26 -25.69 -1.97
CA GLU A 268 0.99 -25.91 -2.72
C GLU A 268 2.21 -25.46 -1.90
N ARG A 269 2.10 -24.32 -1.22
CA ARG A 269 3.16 -23.85 -0.31
C ARG A 269 3.39 -24.82 0.85
N VAL A 270 2.33 -25.41 1.40
CA VAL A 270 2.45 -26.41 2.47
C VAL A 270 3.09 -27.68 1.95
N ILE A 271 2.68 -28.16 0.78
CA ILE A 271 3.30 -29.30 0.09
C ILE A 271 4.80 -29.08 -0.10
N GLY A 272 5.18 -27.92 -0.65
CA GLY A 272 6.58 -27.56 -0.82
C GLY A 272 7.33 -27.40 0.50
N THR A 273 6.64 -27.16 1.61
CA THR A 273 7.23 -27.13 2.96
C THR A 273 7.45 -28.55 3.48
N ILE A 274 6.47 -29.45 3.34
CA ILE A 274 6.59 -30.85 3.74
C ILE A 274 7.74 -31.53 2.98
N ARG A 275 7.87 -31.28 1.69
CA ARG A 275 8.99 -31.81 0.88
C ARG A 275 10.34 -31.32 1.39
N ARG A 276 10.56 -30.00 1.34
CA ARG A 276 11.87 -29.39 1.64
C ARG A 276 12.30 -29.49 3.09
N GLU A 277 11.37 -29.56 4.03
CA GLU A 277 11.70 -29.58 5.46
C GLU A 277 11.58 -30.98 6.08
N ALA A 278 10.94 -31.95 5.43
CA ALA A 278 10.87 -33.31 5.95
C ALA A 278 11.35 -34.34 4.93
N LEU A 279 10.60 -34.55 3.86
CA LEU A 279 10.76 -35.73 3.00
C LEU A 279 12.09 -35.77 2.25
N ASP A 280 12.58 -34.62 1.78
CA ASP A 280 13.82 -34.52 1.01
C ASP A 280 15.07 -34.85 1.83
N HIS A 281 14.94 -34.99 3.16
CA HIS A 281 16.01 -35.35 4.08
C HIS A 281 16.08 -36.85 4.42
N PHE A 282 15.13 -37.66 3.94
CA PHE A 282 15.09 -39.09 4.23
C PHE A 282 15.19 -39.93 2.96
N LEU A 283 15.90 -41.05 3.06
CA LEU A 283 15.79 -42.14 2.11
C LEU A 283 14.52 -42.94 2.43
N LEU A 284 13.58 -42.97 1.50
CA LEU A 284 12.25 -43.55 1.68
C LEU A 284 12.21 -44.96 1.08
N PHE A 285 11.89 -45.94 1.93
CA PHE A 285 11.88 -47.36 1.56
C PHE A 285 10.48 -47.97 1.60
N THR A 286 9.67 -47.61 2.60
CA THR A 286 8.35 -48.24 2.84
C THR A 286 7.25 -47.22 3.10
N GLU A 287 6.01 -47.60 2.79
CA GLU A 287 4.81 -46.81 3.07
C GLU A 287 4.71 -46.41 4.55
N LYS A 288 4.94 -47.37 5.46
CA LYS A 288 4.89 -47.15 6.91
C LYS A 288 5.91 -46.10 7.37
N GLN A 289 7.09 -46.09 6.76
CA GLN A 289 8.11 -45.09 7.04
C GLN A 289 7.65 -43.70 6.61
N VAL A 290 7.14 -43.57 5.37
CA VAL A 290 6.59 -42.30 4.85
C VAL A 290 5.48 -41.80 5.75
N GLN A 291 4.52 -42.67 6.11
CA GLN A 291 3.41 -42.31 6.97
C GLN A 291 3.87 -41.82 8.34
N LYS A 292 4.88 -42.46 8.95
CA LYS A 292 5.46 -42.03 10.23
C LYS A 292 6.11 -40.65 10.13
N ILE A 293 6.92 -40.40 9.10
CA ILE A 293 7.60 -39.12 8.87
C ILE A 293 6.56 -38.01 8.68
N VAL A 294 5.57 -38.23 7.81
CA VAL A 294 4.54 -37.22 7.52
C VAL A 294 3.70 -36.95 8.77
N LYS A 295 3.31 -37.97 9.53
CA LYS A 295 2.56 -37.80 10.77
C LYS A 295 3.32 -36.98 11.81
N GLU A 296 4.60 -37.27 12.00
CA GLU A 296 5.46 -36.52 12.93
C GLU A 296 5.65 -35.07 12.45
N PHE A 297 5.88 -34.86 11.15
CA PHE A 297 6.00 -33.53 10.58
C PHE A 297 4.71 -32.72 10.69
N VAL A 298 3.55 -33.29 10.38
CA VAL A 298 2.26 -32.61 10.49
C VAL A 298 1.98 -32.20 11.93
N HIS A 299 2.32 -33.06 12.90
CA HIS A 299 2.23 -32.69 14.32
C HIS A 299 3.14 -31.50 14.65
N TYR A 300 4.38 -31.48 14.16
CA TYR A 300 5.29 -30.35 14.32
C TYR A 300 4.77 -29.07 13.65
N TYR A 301 4.34 -29.18 12.41
CA TYR A 301 3.86 -28.10 11.56
C TYR A 301 2.65 -27.38 12.20
N ASN A 302 1.71 -28.14 12.78
CA ASN A 302 0.49 -27.61 13.40
C ASN A 302 0.70 -27.05 14.81
N ASN A 303 1.64 -27.60 15.59
CA ASN A 303 1.75 -27.30 17.03
C ASN A 303 2.96 -26.46 17.43
N PHE A 304 4.01 -26.42 16.61
CA PHE A 304 5.29 -25.87 17.01
C PHE A 304 5.94 -24.98 15.94
N ARG A 305 5.72 -25.26 14.66
CA ARG A 305 6.35 -24.49 13.57
C ARG A 305 5.79 -23.06 13.50
N PRO A 306 6.63 -22.02 13.58
CA PRO A 306 6.18 -20.65 13.39
C PRO A 306 5.92 -20.36 11.91
N HIS A 307 4.79 -19.70 11.60
CA HIS A 307 4.41 -19.36 10.23
C HIS A 307 4.45 -17.85 10.00
N GLN A 308 5.39 -17.40 9.17
CA GLN A 308 5.52 -15.98 8.79
C GLN A 308 4.25 -15.40 8.15
N GLY A 309 3.44 -16.23 7.47
CA GLY A 309 2.21 -15.78 6.81
C GLY A 309 1.08 -15.40 7.76
N ILE A 310 1.09 -15.92 8.98
CA ILE A 310 0.07 -15.66 10.03
C ILE A 310 0.69 -15.08 11.31
N ASN A 311 2.01 -14.87 11.35
CA ASN A 311 2.80 -14.44 12.51
C ASN A 311 2.51 -15.26 13.79
N ARG A 312 2.14 -16.53 13.62
CA ARG A 312 1.65 -17.43 14.69
C ARG A 312 1.92 -18.90 14.35
N ILE A 313 1.63 -19.78 15.30
CA ILE A 313 1.54 -21.23 15.16
C ILE A 313 0.07 -21.59 14.86
N PRO A 314 -0.25 -22.60 14.02
CA PRO A 314 -1.62 -22.86 13.58
C PRO A 314 -2.59 -23.16 14.72
N ASN A 315 -2.16 -23.95 15.71
CA ASN A 315 -2.96 -24.27 16.90
C ASN A 315 -2.81 -23.26 18.06
N GLU A 316 -2.10 -22.14 17.85
CA GLU A 316 -1.89 -21.09 18.85
C GLU A 316 -1.40 -21.58 20.22
N ASN A 317 -0.50 -22.58 20.27
CA ASN A 317 0.10 -23.00 21.54
C ASN A 317 0.86 -21.82 22.19
N ILE A 318 0.31 -21.32 23.31
CA ILE A 318 0.90 -20.23 24.08
C ILE A 318 2.16 -20.77 24.75
N SER A 319 3.33 -20.37 24.24
CA SER A 319 4.59 -20.68 24.92
C SER A 319 4.68 -19.86 26.21
N GLU A 320 5.03 -20.52 27.30
CA GLU A 320 5.29 -19.86 28.58
C GLU A 320 6.42 -18.84 28.44
N ARG A 321 6.27 -17.68 29.11
CA ARG A 321 7.24 -16.58 29.03
C ARG A 321 8.36 -16.68 30.07
N SER A 322 8.19 -17.52 31.09
CA SER A 322 9.12 -17.74 32.20
C SER A 322 9.59 -19.20 32.24
N GLY A 323 10.73 -19.47 32.87
CA GLY A 323 11.31 -20.82 32.98
C GLY A 323 12.56 -21.05 32.13
N SER A 324 13.23 -22.18 32.33
CA SER A 324 14.46 -22.53 31.60
C SER A 324 14.16 -22.99 30.17
N ILE A 325 15.02 -22.61 29.23
CA ILE A 325 14.86 -22.97 27.82
C ILE A 325 15.31 -24.42 27.63
N ARG A 326 14.40 -25.27 27.17
CA ARG A 326 14.67 -26.66 26.78
C ARG A 326 14.47 -26.84 25.28
N LYS A 327 15.13 -27.86 24.72
CA LYS A 327 14.98 -28.27 23.32
C LYS A 327 14.41 -29.68 23.24
N LYS A 328 13.50 -29.91 22.29
CA LYS A 328 12.99 -31.24 21.92
C LYS A 328 13.34 -31.52 20.46
N SER A 329 13.98 -32.65 20.21
CA SER A 329 14.27 -33.14 18.87
C SER A 329 12.99 -33.61 18.19
N ILE A 330 12.86 -33.31 16.90
CA ILE A 330 11.74 -33.67 16.03
C ILE A 330 12.32 -34.24 14.75
N LEU A 331 11.65 -35.25 14.19
CA LEU A 331 12.05 -35.92 12.95
C LEU A 331 13.52 -36.38 13.02
N SER A 332 13.81 -37.19 14.04
CA SER A 332 15.16 -37.73 14.29
C SER A 332 16.27 -36.68 14.37
N GLY A 333 15.95 -35.43 14.77
CA GLY A 333 16.92 -34.35 14.95
C GLY A 333 17.07 -33.41 13.77
N THR A 334 16.32 -33.60 12.69
CA THR A 334 16.26 -32.62 11.58
C THR A 334 15.65 -31.29 12.03
N HIS A 335 14.70 -31.34 12.96
CA HIS A 335 14.08 -30.15 13.56
C HIS A 335 14.24 -30.16 15.08
N HIS A 336 14.20 -28.95 15.66
CA HIS A 336 14.23 -28.76 17.10
C HIS A 336 13.16 -27.76 17.51
N HIS A 337 12.30 -28.16 18.45
CA HIS A 337 11.36 -27.26 19.10
C HIS A 337 11.97 -26.74 20.41
N TYR A 338 12.01 -25.42 20.56
CA TYR A 338 12.49 -24.75 21.76
C TYR A 338 11.28 -24.25 22.56
N PHE A 339 11.24 -24.60 23.84
CA PHE A 339 10.17 -24.23 24.76
C PHE A 339 10.75 -23.89 26.13
N ARG A 340 9.97 -23.15 26.93
CA ARG A 340 10.30 -22.96 28.36
C ARG A 340 9.56 -24.00 29.17
N SER A 341 10.27 -24.67 30.09
CA SER A 341 9.63 -25.51 31.10
C SER A 341 9.29 -24.64 32.31
N SER A 342 8.04 -24.68 32.76
CA SER A 342 7.61 -24.18 34.06
C SER A 342 8.53 -24.78 35.13
N ALA A 343 9.01 -23.94 36.04
CA ALA A 343 9.91 -24.34 37.13
C ALA A 343 9.19 -25.23 38.15
#